data_AF-A0A4Q0QYD4-F1
#
_entry.id   AF-A0A4Q0QYD4-F1
#
_cell.length_a   1.000
_cell.length_b   1.000
_cell.length_c   1.000
_cell.angle_alpha   90.00
_cell.angle_beta   90.00
_cell.angle_gamma   90.00
#
_symmetry.space_group_name_H-M   'P 1'
#
loop_
_entity.id
_entity.type
_entity.pdbx_description
1 polymer ?
#
loop_
_entity_poly.entity_id
_entity_poly.type
_entity_poly.pdbx_seq_one_letter_code
_entity_poly.pdbx_strand_id
1 'polypeptide(L)'
;MSRAWFILWALVVYQVAAWAFAPQKSPQPAPPIDGPGYGSNEAIFVEERVSKRRAVARALERPYGSRCAGEGRKQFISSVGEYYYHRQNDAERYPETFGKPGADYIAMQWSTGEDKRIDRLTQEAYAQGYLQPSDFGAVARKAVETVVRSERVTVRSCAS
;
A
#
# COMPACT_ATOMS: atom_id res chain seq x y z
N MET A 1 -25.73 57.00 24.76
CA MET A 1 -25.89 55.72 24.04
C MET A 1 -27.13 55.02 24.56
N SER A 2 -28.06 54.63 23.68
CA SER A 2 -29.32 54.01 24.10
C SER A 2 -29.07 52.59 24.62
N ARG A 3 -29.84 52.15 25.63
CA ARG A 3 -29.76 50.79 26.20
C ARG A 3 -29.89 49.69 25.12
N ALA A 4 -30.64 49.96 24.05
CA ALA A 4 -30.79 49.07 22.91
C ALA A 4 -29.47 48.79 22.17
N TRP A 5 -28.58 49.79 22.09
CA TRP A 5 -27.27 49.64 21.44
C TRP A 5 -26.34 48.72 22.24
N PHE A 6 -26.36 48.84 23.56
CA PHE A 6 -25.59 47.95 24.45
C PHE A 6 -26.06 46.49 24.37
N ILE A 7 -27.38 46.26 24.29
CA ILE A 7 -27.94 44.92 24.19
C ILE A 7 -27.53 44.26 22.85
N LEU A 8 -27.58 45.01 21.75
CA LEU A 8 -27.12 44.53 20.45
C LEU A 8 -25.64 44.14 20.46
N TRP A 9 -24.77 45.00 21.02
CA TRP A 9 -23.35 44.69 21.14
C TRP A 9 -23.06 43.50 22.04
N ALA A 10 -23.80 43.35 23.15
CA ALA A 10 -23.66 42.19 24.03
C ALA A 10 -24.01 40.87 23.32
N LEU A 11 -25.04 40.85 22.48
CA LEU A 11 -25.41 39.66 21.70
C LEU A 11 -24.36 39.30 20.64
N VAL A 12 -23.80 40.30 19.96
CA VAL A 12 -22.74 40.09 18.96
C VAL A 12 -21.48 39.52 19.63
N VAL A 13 -21.05 40.10 20.76
CA VAL A 13 -19.90 39.60 21.52
C VAL A 13 -20.14 38.18 22.04
N TYR A 14 -21.36 37.89 22.51
CA TYR A 14 -21.74 36.56 22.97
C TYR A 14 -21.65 35.51 21.86
N GLN A 15 -22.13 35.81 20.65
CA GLN A 15 -22.03 34.87 19.52
C GLN A 15 -20.59 34.62 19.07
N VAL A 16 -19.76 35.67 19.05
CA VAL A 16 -18.34 35.54 18.71
C VAL A 16 -17.60 34.72 19.76
N ALA A 17 -17.85 34.97 21.05
CA ALA A 17 -17.24 34.20 22.13
C ALA A 17 -17.67 32.73 22.12
N ALA A 18 -18.95 32.46 21.85
CA ALA A 18 -19.46 31.10 21.73
C ALA A 18 -18.79 30.31 20.59
N TRP A 19 -18.43 30.96 19.48
CA TRP A 19 -17.70 30.34 18.37
C TRP A 19 -16.20 30.21 18.64
N ALA A 20 -15.55 31.27 19.14
CA ALA A 20 -14.10 31.31 19.35
C ALA A 20 -13.63 30.39 20.48
N PHE A 21 -14.49 30.17 21.49
CA PHE A 21 -14.20 29.34 22.65
C PHE A 21 -15.04 28.06 22.70
N ALA A 22 -15.70 27.69 21.59
CA ALA A 22 -16.31 26.38 21.48
C ALA A 22 -15.21 25.32 21.71
N PRO A 23 -15.34 24.46 22.74
CA PRO A 23 -14.37 23.40 22.93
C PRO A 23 -14.36 22.54 21.67
N GLN A 24 -13.20 22.35 21.06
CA GLN A 24 -13.07 21.40 19.96
C GLN A 24 -13.59 20.06 20.46
N LYS A 25 -14.63 19.53 19.80
CA LYS A 25 -15.05 18.15 20.04
C LYS A 25 -13.80 17.30 19.83
N SER A 26 -13.34 16.66 20.89
CA SER A 26 -12.31 15.63 20.80
C SER A 26 -12.68 14.71 19.64
N PRO A 27 -11.73 14.36 18.75
CA PRO A 27 -12.01 13.45 17.65
C PRO A 27 -12.67 12.19 18.24
N GLN A 28 -13.97 12.02 18.01
CA GLN A 28 -14.63 10.80 18.42
C GLN A 28 -14.05 9.70 17.55
N PRO A 29 -13.60 8.57 18.13
CA PRO A 29 -13.27 7.39 17.35
C PRO A 29 -14.45 7.11 16.44
N ALA A 30 -14.19 6.95 15.14
CA ALA A 30 -15.23 6.64 14.18
C ALA A 30 -15.99 5.38 14.67
N PRO A 31 -17.33 5.37 14.62
CA PRO A 31 -18.08 4.17 14.96
C PRO A 31 -17.61 3.02 14.07
N PRO A 32 -17.54 1.78 14.59
CA PRO A 32 -17.16 0.62 13.80
C PRO A 32 -18.16 0.49 12.64
N ILE A 33 -17.66 0.70 11.42
CA ILE A 33 -18.44 0.55 10.20
C ILE A 33 -18.47 -0.94 9.89
N ASP A 34 -19.67 -1.52 9.75
CA ASP A 34 -19.85 -2.91 9.36
C ASP A 34 -19.08 -3.19 8.04
N GLY A 35 -18.04 -4.01 8.16
CA GLY A 35 -16.92 -4.18 7.25
C GLY A 35 -15.67 -4.59 8.05
N PRO A 36 -14.51 -4.90 7.45
CA PRO A 36 -13.34 -5.44 8.17
C PRO A 36 -12.74 -4.53 9.27
N GLY A 37 -13.37 -3.40 9.61
CA GLY A 37 -12.90 -2.47 10.64
C GLY A 37 -11.83 -1.48 10.17
N TYR A 38 -11.48 -1.47 8.88
CA TYR A 38 -10.40 -0.65 8.30
C TYR A 38 -10.90 0.44 7.32
N GLY A 39 -12.17 0.83 7.42
CA GLY A 39 -12.81 1.87 6.62
C GLY A 39 -13.79 1.34 5.56
N SER A 40 -14.62 2.24 5.01
CA SER A 40 -15.67 1.88 4.03
C SER A 40 -15.13 1.35 2.70
N ASN A 41 -13.86 1.64 2.38
CA ASN A 41 -13.23 1.30 1.11
C ASN A 41 -12.44 -0.02 1.16
N GLU A 42 -12.40 -0.72 2.30
CA GLU A 42 -11.55 -1.91 2.45
C GLU A 42 -11.90 -3.01 1.44
N ALA A 43 -13.17 -3.16 1.07
CA ALA A 43 -13.58 -4.11 0.03
C ALA A 43 -12.89 -3.84 -1.32
N ILE A 44 -12.75 -2.56 -1.69
CA ILE A 44 -12.06 -2.14 -2.93
C ILE A 44 -10.57 -2.52 -2.85
N PHE A 45 -9.93 -2.30 -1.69
CA PHE A 45 -8.52 -2.66 -1.51
C PHE A 45 -8.30 -4.18 -1.52
N VAL A 46 -9.22 -4.96 -0.96
CA VAL A 46 -9.19 -6.43 -1.07
C VAL A 46 -9.21 -6.86 -2.54
N GLU A 47 -10.15 -6.33 -3.33
CA GLU A 47 -10.24 -6.63 -4.77
C GLU A 47 -9.00 -6.19 -5.55
N GLU A 48 -8.46 -5.01 -5.22
CA GLU A 48 -7.23 -4.50 -5.82
C GLU A 48 -6.07 -5.47 -5.56
N ARG A 49 -5.89 -5.97 -4.33
CA ARG A 49 -4.85 -6.95 -4.01
C ARG A 49 -5.00 -8.23 -4.83
N VAL A 50 -6.23 -8.73 -5.02
CA VAL A 50 -6.48 -9.88 -5.91
C VAL A 50 -6.10 -9.57 -7.35
N SER A 51 -6.43 -8.37 -7.85
CA SER A 51 -6.07 -7.94 -9.20
C SER A 51 -4.55 -7.87 -9.39
N LYS A 52 -3.82 -7.28 -8.43
CA LYS A 52 -2.35 -7.18 -8.46
C LYS A 52 -1.69 -8.56 -8.47
N ARG A 53 -2.17 -9.51 -7.65
CA ARG A 53 -1.72 -10.93 -7.69
C ARG A 53 -1.88 -11.54 -9.07
N ARG A 54 -3.07 -11.41 -9.68
CA ARG A 54 -3.32 -11.93 -11.03
C ARG A 54 -2.40 -11.29 -12.08
N ALA A 55 -2.15 -9.99 -11.96
CA ALA A 55 -1.26 -9.28 -12.88
C ALA A 55 0.18 -9.79 -12.80
N VAL A 56 0.74 -9.89 -11.59
CA VAL A 56 2.12 -10.37 -11.42
C VAL A 56 2.26 -11.86 -11.72
N ALA A 57 1.27 -12.70 -11.37
CA ALA A 57 1.28 -14.11 -11.71
C ALA A 57 1.36 -14.32 -13.23
N ARG A 58 0.52 -13.61 -14.00
CA ARG A 58 0.58 -13.63 -15.46
C ARG A 58 1.93 -13.18 -16.00
N ALA A 59 2.54 -12.15 -15.41
CA ALA A 59 3.86 -11.68 -15.83
C ALA A 59 4.97 -12.72 -15.55
N LEU A 60 4.91 -13.38 -14.39
CA LEU A 60 5.84 -14.43 -13.97
C LEU A 60 5.64 -15.76 -14.72
N GLU A 61 4.51 -15.96 -15.38
CA GLU A 61 4.21 -17.15 -16.20
C GLU A 61 4.60 -16.95 -17.68
N ARG A 62 4.90 -15.73 -18.11
CA ARG A 62 5.31 -15.47 -19.51
C ARG A 62 6.62 -16.19 -19.86
N PRO A 63 6.81 -16.55 -21.15
CA PRO A 63 8.05 -17.16 -21.62
C PRO A 63 9.27 -16.34 -21.21
N TYR A 64 10.30 -17.01 -20.70
CA TYR A 64 11.52 -16.38 -20.17
C TYR A 64 12.18 -15.41 -21.15
N GLY A 65 12.25 -15.76 -22.44
CA GLY A 65 12.87 -14.89 -23.46
C GLY A 65 12.19 -13.52 -23.61
N SER A 66 10.91 -13.40 -23.26
CA SER A 66 10.20 -12.10 -23.29
C SER A 66 10.59 -11.15 -22.16
N ARG A 67 11.33 -11.64 -21.14
CA ARG A 67 11.62 -10.88 -19.92
C ARG A 67 12.86 -10.01 -20.01
N CYS A 68 13.70 -10.14 -21.04
CA CYS A 68 14.99 -9.44 -21.11
C CYS A 68 14.98 -8.14 -21.93
N ALA A 69 14.08 -7.98 -22.91
CA ALA A 69 14.10 -6.82 -23.79
C ALA A 69 12.71 -6.27 -24.14
N GLY A 70 12.70 -5.02 -24.62
CA GLY A 70 11.53 -4.36 -25.20
C GLY A 70 10.34 -4.22 -24.25
N GLU A 71 9.14 -4.27 -24.82
CA GLU A 71 7.89 -4.14 -24.06
C GLU A 71 7.65 -5.30 -23.10
N GLY A 72 8.13 -6.51 -23.43
CA GLY A 72 8.03 -7.67 -22.55
C GLY A 72 8.77 -7.45 -21.22
N ARG A 73 10.01 -6.95 -21.28
CA ARG A 73 10.81 -6.54 -20.12
C ARG A 73 10.11 -5.48 -19.28
N LYS A 74 9.62 -4.41 -19.91
CA LYS A 74 8.94 -3.31 -19.22
C LYS A 74 7.70 -3.80 -18.48
N GLN A 75 6.86 -4.59 -19.14
CA GLN A 75 5.64 -5.14 -18.54
C GLN A 75 5.96 -6.12 -17.41
N PHE A 76 7.02 -6.92 -17.55
CA PHE A 76 7.47 -7.84 -16.52
C PHE A 76 7.91 -7.08 -15.25
N ILE A 77 8.83 -6.12 -15.38
CA ILE A 77 9.29 -5.31 -14.24
C ILE A 77 8.18 -4.46 -13.65
N SER A 78 7.34 -3.84 -14.49
CA SER A 78 6.21 -3.06 -14.01
C SER A 78 5.24 -3.91 -13.20
N SER A 79 4.87 -5.11 -13.66
CA SER A 79 3.92 -5.97 -12.93
C SER A 79 4.47 -6.46 -11.59
N VAL A 80 5.74 -6.87 -11.56
CA VAL A 80 6.43 -7.29 -10.32
C VAL A 80 6.60 -6.11 -9.37
N GLY A 81 7.02 -4.97 -9.91
CA GLY A 81 7.23 -3.73 -9.15
C GLY A 81 5.94 -3.22 -8.53
N GLU A 82 4.84 -3.18 -9.29
CA GLU A 82 3.51 -2.79 -8.80
C GLU A 82 3.05 -3.69 -7.65
N TYR A 83 3.17 -5.02 -7.80
CA TYR A 83 2.80 -5.95 -6.73
C TYR A 83 3.58 -5.68 -5.44
N TYR A 84 4.91 -5.57 -5.52
CA TYR A 84 5.74 -5.34 -4.33
C TYR A 84 5.64 -3.91 -3.79
N TYR A 85 5.35 -2.92 -4.65
CA TYR A 85 5.07 -1.56 -4.22
C TYR A 85 3.86 -1.53 -3.28
N HIS A 86 2.73 -2.10 -3.74
CA HIS A 86 1.50 -2.12 -2.95
C HIS A 86 1.67 -2.94 -1.67
N ARG A 87 2.29 -4.12 -1.76
CA ARG A 87 2.56 -4.94 -0.57
C ARG A 87 3.39 -4.20 0.48
N GLN A 88 4.47 -3.55 0.07
CA GLN A 88 5.32 -2.81 1.00
C GLN A 88 4.62 -1.56 1.54
N ASN A 89 3.94 -0.81 0.68
CA ASN A 89 3.23 0.40 1.08
C ASN A 89 2.13 0.06 2.09
N ASP A 90 1.33 -0.98 1.85
CA ASP A 90 0.29 -1.42 2.76
C ASP A 90 0.87 -1.86 4.11
N ALA A 91 2.00 -2.58 4.09
CA ALA A 91 2.70 -2.99 5.31
C ALA A 91 3.25 -1.80 6.13
N GLU A 92 3.46 -0.64 5.52
CA GLU A 92 3.87 0.59 6.21
C GLU A 92 2.65 1.42 6.65
N ARG A 93 1.64 1.57 5.80
CA ARG A 93 0.48 2.47 6.03
C ARG A 93 -0.56 1.94 6.99
N TYR A 94 -0.86 0.64 6.95
CA TYR A 94 -1.89 0.07 7.84
C TYR A 94 -1.48 0.17 9.32
N PRO A 95 -0.23 -0.17 9.71
CA PRO A 95 0.22 0.05 11.08
C PRO A 95 0.22 1.53 11.50
N GLU A 96 0.61 2.44 10.60
CA GLU A 96 0.59 3.89 10.86
C GLU A 96 -0.83 4.38 11.20
N THR A 97 -1.85 3.85 10.52
CA THR A 97 -3.23 4.32 10.65
C THR A 97 -4.01 3.59 11.74
N PHE A 98 -3.81 2.27 11.88
CA PHE A 98 -4.65 1.41 12.71
C PHE A 98 -3.88 0.66 13.79
N GLY A 99 -2.59 0.95 13.96
CA GLY A 99 -1.72 0.32 14.96
C GLY A 99 -1.52 -1.18 14.73
N LYS A 100 -1.25 -1.91 15.83
CA LYS A 100 -1.01 -3.36 15.80
C LYS A 100 -2.12 -4.17 15.11
N PRO A 101 -3.42 -3.91 15.34
CA PRO A 101 -4.49 -4.62 14.62
C PRO A 101 -4.38 -4.49 13.10
N GLY A 102 -4.10 -3.28 12.59
CA GLY A 102 -3.88 -3.06 11.15
C GLY A 102 -2.66 -3.80 10.63
N ALA A 103 -1.56 -3.81 11.40
CA ALA A 103 -0.36 -4.57 11.07
C ALA A 103 -0.64 -6.07 10.92
N ASP A 104 -1.34 -6.65 11.90
CA ASP A 104 -1.68 -8.08 11.92
C ASP A 104 -2.63 -8.43 10.75
N TYR A 105 -3.62 -7.56 10.49
CA TYR A 105 -4.54 -7.71 9.37
C TYR A 105 -3.84 -7.69 8.02
N ILE A 106 -3.02 -6.67 7.76
CA ILE A 106 -2.39 -6.51 6.45
C ILE A 106 -1.33 -7.58 6.19
N ALA A 107 -0.64 -8.02 7.24
CA ALA A 107 0.26 -9.17 7.16
C ALA A 107 -0.50 -10.43 6.75
N MET A 108 -1.69 -10.68 7.31
CA MET A 108 -2.54 -11.80 6.90
C MET A 108 -3.00 -11.66 5.45
N GLN A 109 -3.41 -10.46 5.04
CA GLN A 109 -3.85 -10.17 3.67
C GLN A 109 -2.77 -10.47 2.64
N TRP A 110 -1.47 -10.28 2.94
CA TRP A 110 -0.34 -10.53 2.03
C TRP A 110 0.41 -11.84 2.27
N SER A 111 -0.19 -12.78 3.02
CA SER A 111 0.43 -14.08 3.35
C SER A 111 -0.31 -15.26 2.73
N THR A 112 -1.01 -15.04 1.62
CA THR A 112 -1.79 -16.08 0.94
C THR A 112 -0.89 -17.11 0.24
N GLY A 113 -1.46 -18.24 -0.17
CA GLY A 113 -0.73 -19.23 -0.97
C GLY A 113 -0.18 -18.64 -2.28
N GLU A 114 -0.92 -17.73 -2.91
CA GLU A 114 -0.49 -17.07 -4.15
C GLU A 114 0.67 -16.11 -3.88
N ASP A 115 0.69 -15.40 -2.75
CA ASP A 115 1.81 -14.54 -2.37
C ASP A 115 3.09 -15.36 -2.19
N LYS A 116 3.00 -16.53 -1.55
CA LYS A 116 4.14 -17.46 -1.42
C LYS A 116 4.63 -17.97 -2.78
N ARG A 117 3.71 -18.25 -3.70
CA ARG A 117 4.05 -18.67 -5.07
C ARG A 117 4.75 -17.55 -5.83
N ILE A 118 4.26 -16.31 -5.73
CA ILE A 118 4.85 -15.12 -6.34
C ILE A 118 6.26 -14.89 -5.78
N ASP A 119 6.45 -14.99 -4.47
CA ASP A 119 7.76 -14.85 -3.83
C ASP A 119 8.76 -15.88 -4.36
N ARG A 120 8.36 -17.16 -4.43
CA ARG A 120 9.20 -18.21 -5.02
C ARG A 120 9.56 -17.94 -6.48
N LEU A 121 8.59 -17.57 -7.32
CA LEU A 121 8.84 -17.28 -8.74
C LEU A 121 9.71 -16.02 -8.91
N THR A 122 9.61 -15.05 -8.00
CA THR A 122 10.46 -13.86 -7.99
C THR A 122 11.89 -14.22 -7.61
N GLN A 123 12.08 -15.08 -6.61
CA GLN A 123 13.38 -15.65 -6.24
C GLN A 123 14.01 -16.41 -7.42
N GLU A 124 13.25 -17.29 -8.08
CA GLU A 124 13.69 -18.03 -9.26
C GLU A 124 14.09 -17.07 -10.40
N ALA A 125 13.31 -16.03 -10.66
CA ALA A 125 13.60 -15.03 -11.68
C ALA A 125 14.86 -14.21 -11.34
N TYR A 126 15.07 -13.86 -10.07
CA TYR A 126 16.28 -13.19 -9.60
C TYR A 126 17.52 -14.09 -9.73
N ALA A 127 17.44 -15.33 -9.26
CA ALA A 127 18.53 -16.30 -9.35
C ALA A 127 18.97 -16.52 -10.80
N GLN A 128 18.01 -16.51 -11.74
CA GLN A 128 18.29 -16.64 -13.17
C GLN A 128 18.70 -15.32 -13.85
N GLY A 129 18.75 -14.20 -13.12
CA GLY A 129 19.18 -12.91 -13.65
C GLY A 129 18.17 -12.24 -14.59
N TYR A 130 16.88 -12.53 -14.43
CA TYR A 130 15.79 -11.83 -15.13
C TYR A 130 15.35 -10.55 -14.43
N LEU A 131 15.70 -10.37 -13.16
CA LEU A 131 15.44 -9.14 -12.41
C LEU A 131 16.53 -8.92 -11.38
N GLN A 132 16.65 -7.68 -10.93
CA GLN A 132 17.52 -7.24 -9.84
C GLN A 132 16.79 -6.17 -9.03
N PRO A 133 17.08 -6.00 -7.73
CA PRO A 133 16.44 -4.97 -6.90
C PRO A 133 16.50 -3.55 -7.48
N SER A 134 17.58 -3.21 -8.19
CA SER A 134 17.77 -1.92 -8.83
C SER A 134 16.81 -1.64 -9.99
N ASP A 135 16.11 -2.66 -10.51
CA ASP A 135 15.07 -2.49 -11.54
C ASP A 135 13.81 -1.81 -10.97
N PHE A 136 13.70 -1.70 -9.65
CA PHE A 136 12.48 -1.24 -8.96
C PHE A 136 12.69 0.10 -8.24
N GLY A 137 11.59 0.86 -8.11
CA GLY A 137 11.53 2.05 -7.25
C GLY A 137 11.75 1.71 -5.77
N ALA A 138 12.08 2.72 -4.95
CA ALA A 138 12.56 2.52 -3.57
C ALA A 138 11.66 1.63 -2.70
N VAL A 139 10.34 1.83 -2.76
CA VAL A 139 9.35 1.08 -1.96
C VAL A 139 9.32 -0.40 -2.38
N ALA A 140 9.11 -0.68 -3.67
CA ALA A 140 9.10 -2.06 -4.17
C ALA A 140 10.44 -2.75 -3.98
N ARG A 141 11.55 -2.03 -4.19
CA ARG A 141 12.92 -2.52 -3.99
C ARG A 141 13.12 -3.08 -2.59
N LYS A 142 12.68 -2.37 -1.55
CA LYS A 142 12.80 -2.82 -0.15
C LYS A 142 12.13 -4.19 0.09
N ALA A 143 10.96 -4.40 -0.50
CA ALA A 143 10.28 -5.70 -0.42
C ALA A 143 11.02 -6.77 -1.24
N VAL A 144 11.40 -6.47 -2.48
CA VAL A 144 12.12 -7.41 -3.34
C VAL A 144 13.45 -7.83 -2.72
N GLU A 145 14.24 -6.91 -2.16
CA GLU A 145 15.49 -7.20 -1.46
C GLU A 145 15.29 -8.15 -0.28
N THR A 146 14.16 -8.03 0.41
CA THR A 146 13.81 -8.94 1.51
C THR A 146 13.49 -10.34 0.98
N VAL A 147 12.71 -10.42 -0.11
CA VAL A 147 12.31 -11.68 -0.76
C VAL A 147 13.52 -12.44 -1.31
N VAL A 148 14.46 -11.75 -1.95
CA VAL A 148 15.61 -12.39 -2.64
C VAL A 148 16.87 -12.46 -1.78
N ARG A 149 16.82 -12.07 -0.50
CA ARG A 149 18.01 -11.96 0.37
C ARG A 149 18.80 -13.27 0.50
N SER A 150 18.11 -14.40 0.52
CA SER A 150 18.73 -15.74 0.61
C SER A 150 19.26 -16.24 -0.72
N GLU A 151 18.89 -15.61 -1.83
CA GLU A 151 19.18 -16.08 -3.17
C GLU A 151 20.47 -15.50 -3.70
N ARG A 152 21.13 -16.28 -4.56
CA ARG A 152 22.29 -15.83 -5.32
C ARG A 152 21.98 -15.93 -6.80
N VAL A 153 22.47 -14.97 -7.57
CA VAL A 153 22.41 -15.04 -9.03
C VAL A 153 23.28 -16.20 -9.50
N THR A 154 22.66 -17.22 -10.08
CA THR A 154 23.30 -18.42 -10.63
C THR A 154 23.48 -18.32 -12.14
N VAL A 155 22.58 -17.61 -12.83
CA VAL A 155 22.62 -17.37 -14.28
C VAL A 155 22.41 -15.89 -14.54
N ARG A 156 23.02 -15.36 -15.61
CA ARG A 156 22.84 -13.97 -16.03
C ARG A 156 22.03 -13.88 -17.33
N SER A 157 20.79 -14.38 -17.32
CA SER A 157 20.00 -14.56 -18.54
C SER A 157 19.72 -13.27 -19.31
N CYS A 158 19.63 -12.12 -18.63
CA CYS A 158 19.45 -10.83 -19.29
C CYS A 158 20.71 -9.96 -19.33
N ALA A 159 21.90 -10.51 -18.98
CA ALA A 159 23.16 -9.80 -19.19
C ALA A 159 23.63 -10.06 -20.63
N SER A 160 23.15 -9.21 -21.53
CA SER A 160 23.68 -9.06 -22.88
C SER A 160 24.51 -7.79 -22.96
#